data_AF-X0XAI9-F1
#
_entry.id   AF-X0XAI9-F1
#
_cell.length_a   1.000
_cell.length_b   1.000
_cell.length_c   1.000
_cell.angle_alpha   90.00
_cell.angle_beta   90.00
_cell.angle_gamma   90.00
#
_symmetry.space_group_name_H-M   'P 1'
#
loop_
_entity.id
_entity.type
_entity.pdbx_description
1 polymer ?
#
loop_
_entity_poly.entity_id
_entity_poly.type
_entity_poly.pdbx_seq_one_letter_code
_entity_poly.pdbx_strand_id
1 'polypeptide(L)'
;MLGIATCDKGLPAMMMALATMRELPSVLVPGGVTLPPAEGEDLGKIQSMGARFAHGEVTLEYARQMTCRTCASAGGGCQFLGTAATSQVVAEALGMSLPHSALAPSGQAIWLDMAHRSAKALVRMYKRGLTMKDILTDASVRNAMVVYAAFGGSTNLLLHIPAIAYAAGLKRPGLEDWKKVTREVPRLVDVLPNGPVGHPTVRVFLAGGVPEVMLQLRRLELLDLDCRTVSCEPLSKILDWWEES
;
A
#
# COMPACT_ATOMS: atom_id res chain seq x y z
N MET A 1 -18.02 7.28 -3.83
CA MET A 1 -16.87 8.14 -4.12
C MET A 1 -15.71 7.29 -4.62
N LEU A 2 -15.04 7.72 -5.67
CA LEU A 2 -13.83 7.05 -6.17
C LEU A 2 -12.64 7.96 -5.86
N GLY A 3 -11.79 7.56 -4.91
CA GLY A 3 -10.57 8.29 -4.57
C GLY A 3 -9.39 7.76 -5.37
N ILE A 4 -8.58 8.63 -5.94
CA ILE A 4 -7.34 8.26 -6.66
C ILE A 4 -6.21 9.06 -6.03
N ALA A 5 -5.20 8.36 -5.52
CA ALA A 5 -4.06 9.00 -4.87
C ALA A 5 -2.83 8.09 -4.87
N THR A 6 -1.65 8.69 -4.64
CA THR A 6 -0.39 7.95 -4.66
C THR A 6 0.61 8.44 -3.63
N CYS A 7 1.08 9.69 -3.81
CA CYS A 7 2.30 10.21 -3.18
C CYS A 7 2.23 10.16 -1.64
N ASP A 8 3.39 10.30 -1.01
CA ASP A 8 3.67 10.09 0.41
C ASP A 8 2.57 10.55 1.38
N LYS A 9 2.05 11.76 1.20
CA LYS A 9 0.97 12.31 2.05
C LYS A 9 -0.40 12.31 1.35
N GLY A 10 -0.41 12.26 0.03
CA GLY A 10 -1.64 12.29 -0.77
C GLY A 10 -2.50 11.04 -0.54
N LEU A 11 -1.88 9.86 -0.45
CA LEU A 11 -2.63 8.62 -0.26
C LEU A 11 -3.22 8.50 1.16
N PRO A 12 -2.48 8.76 2.26
CA PRO A 12 -3.07 8.88 3.59
C PRO A 12 -4.17 9.93 3.69
N ALA A 13 -3.97 11.11 3.10
CA ALA A 13 -4.99 12.17 3.11
C ALA A 13 -6.27 11.72 2.39
N MET A 14 -6.14 11.00 1.26
CA MET A 14 -7.29 10.43 0.57
C MET A 14 -7.98 9.34 1.39
N MET A 15 -7.22 8.46 2.07
CA MET A 15 -7.80 7.47 2.99
C MET A 15 -8.61 8.16 4.10
N MET A 16 -8.08 9.22 4.72
CA MET A 16 -8.80 10.00 5.72
C MET A 16 -10.07 10.64 5.14
N ALA A 17 -10.00 11.23 3.94
CA ALA A 17 -11.15 11.85 3.29
C ALA A 17 -12.25 10.83 2.95
N LEU A 18 -11.89 9.62 2.50
CA LEU A 18 -12.87 8.56 2.26
C LEU A 18 -13.41 8.00 3.58
N ALA A 19 -12.58 7.93 4.63
CA ALA A 19 -12.99 7.46 5.96
C ALA A 19 -14.03 8.37 6.62
N THR A 20 -13.99 9.69 6.40
CA THR A 20 -15.04 10.60 6.91
C THR A 20 -16.37 10.45 6.17
N MET A 21 -16.36 9.92 4.93
CA MET A 21 -17.55 9.63 4.13
C MET A 21 -18.20 8.29 4.52
N ARG A 22 -18.38 8.08 5.83
CA ARG A 22 -18.79 6.79 6.46
C ARG A 22 -20.04 6.17 5.84
N GLU A 23 -21.02 7.00 5.50
CA GLU A 23 -22.33 6.58 4.97
C GLU A 23 -22.39 6.49 3.44
N LEU A 24 -21.27 6.69 2.74
CA LEU A 24 -21.22 6.62 1.28
C LEU A 24 -20.44 5.38 0.83
N PRO A 25 -20.87 4.71 -0.27
CA PRO A 25 -20.04 3.72 -0.93
C PRO A 25 -18.78 4.42 -1.45
N SER A 26 -17.61 3.90 -1.12
CA SER A 26 -16.33 4.55 -1.44
C SER A 26 -15.27 3.50 -1.77
N VAL A 27 -14.45 3.77 -2.79
CA VAL A 27 -13.36 2.88 -3.23
C VAL A 27 -12.11 3.72 -3.47
N LEU A 28 -10.96 3.23 -3.00
CA LEU A 28 -9.67 3.83 -3.26
C LEU A 28 -8.97 3.11 -4.42
N VAL A 29 -8.42 3.88 -5.35
CA VAL A 29 -7.53 3.41 -6.41
C VAL A 29 -6.10 3.85 -6.08
N PRO A 30 -5.23 2.92 -5.66
CA PRO A 30 -3.81 3.19 -5.51
C PRO A 30 -3.20 3.62 -6.84
N GLY A 31 -2.51 4.75 -6.87
CA GLY A 31 -1.80 5.16 -8.07
C GLY A 31 -0.40 4.55 -8.17
N GLY A 32 -0.21 3.30 -7.74
CA GLY A 32 0.92 2.45 -8.12
C GLY A 32 2.32 2.93 -7.70
N VAL A 33 3.33 2.23 -8.20
CA VAL A 33 4.76 2.53 -7.96
C VAL A 33 5.49 2.65 -9.29
N THR A 34 6.45 3.57 -9.34
CA THR A 34 7.27 3.72 -10.54
C THR A 34 8.17 2.51 -10.74
N LEU A 35 8.53 2.23 -11.99
CA LEU A 35 9.47 1.16 -12.33
C LEU A 35 10.92 1.57 -12.02
N PRO A 36 11.80 0.60 -11.71
CA PRO A 36 13.25 0.83 -11.71
C PRO A 36 13.74 1.27 -13.09
N PRO A 37 14.81 2.09 -13.14
CA PRO A 37 15.50 2.35 -14.39
C PRO A 37 16.15 1.07 -14.93
N ALA A 38 16.10 0.88 -16.25
CA ALA A 38 16.87 -0.17 -16.93
C ALA A 38 18.38 0.12 -16.86
N GLU A 39 18.76 1.39 -16.91
CA GLU A 39 20.13 1.87 -16.76
C GLU A 39 20.20 3.06 -15.82
N GLY A 40 21.14 3.02 -14.89
CA GLY A 40 21.45 4.12 -13.98
C GLY A 40 21.16 3.80 -12.52
N GLU A 41 21.08 4.84 -11.70
CA GLU A 41 20.83 4.70 -10.27
C GLU A 41 19.34 4.76 -9.95
N ASP A 42 18.93 3.83 -9.10
CA ASP A 42 17.55 3.66 -8.70
C ASP A 42 17.13 4.69 -7.64
N LEU A 43 15.82 4.80 -7.35
CA LEU A 43 15.31 5.81 -6.40
C LEU A 43 15.78 5.62 -4.95
N GLY A 44 16.27 4.43 -4.59
CA GLY A 44 16.88 4.21 -3.28
C GLY A 44 18.26 4.83 -3.23
N LYS A 45 19.09 4.57 -4.25
CA LYS A 45 20.48 5.03 -4.31
C LYS A 45 20.59 6.53 -4.62
N ILE A 46 19.75 7.06 -5.52
CA ILE A 46 19.83 8.44 -6.01
C ILE A 46 19.65 9.48 -4.89
N GLN A 47 19.02 9.12 -3.77
CA GLN A 47 18.84 10.00 -2.61
C GLN A 47 20.16 10.50 -2.03
N SER A 48 21.23 9.71 -2.17
CA SER A 48 22.59 10.08 -1.73
C SER A 48 23.35 10.97 -2.72
N MET A 49 22.80 11.24 -3.92
CA MET A 49 23.52 11.90 -5.01
C MET A 49 24.06 13.29 -4.61
N GLY A 50 23.26 14.09 -3.90
CA GLY A 50 23.67 15.42 -3.45
C GLY A 50 24.88 15.37 -2.50
N ALA A 51 24.89 14.42 -1.57
CA ALA A 51 26.00 14.22 -0.64
C ALA A 51 27.26 13.74 -1.38
N ARG A 52 27.12 12.73 -2.24
CA ARG A 52 28.23 12.18 -3.03
C ARG A 52 28.86 13.23 -3.94
N PHE A 53 28.06 14.11 -4.54
CA PHE A 53 28.57 15.24 -5.33
C PHE A 53 29.32 16.24 -4.45
N ALA A 54 28.77 16.63 -3.29
CA ALA A 54 29.41 17.56 -2.36
C ALA A 54 30.76 17.03 -1.82
N HIS A 55 30.90 15.71 -1.69
CA HIS A 55 32.14 15.04 -1.29
C HIS A 55 33.12 14.76 -2.45
N GLY A 56 32.77 15.15 -3.68
CA GLY A 56 33.62 14.93 -4.85
C GLY A 56 33.70 13.47 -5.33
N GLU A 57 32.79 12.61 -4.86
CA GLU A 57 32.75 11.19 -5.24
C GLU A 57 32.16 10.98 -6.65
N VAL A 58 31.41 11.96 -7.15
CA VAL A 58 30.80 11.94 -8.49
C VAL A 58 30.90 13.30 -9.15
N THR A 59 30.90 13.33 -10.49
CA THR A 59 30.87 14.58 -11.26
C THR A 59 29.45 15.15 -11.36
N LEU A 60 29.33 16.45 -11.63
CA LEU A 60 28.03 17.09 -11.87
C LEU A 60 27.31 16.46 -13.06
N GLU A 61 28.04 16.11 -14.12
CA GLU A 61 27.44 15.49 -15.31
C GLU A 61 26.89 14.10 -15.00
N TYR A 62 27.62 13.27 -14.22
CA TYR A 62 27.09 12.00 -13.75
C TYR A 62 25.83 12.19 -12.90
N ALA A 63 25.86 13.12 -11.94
CA ALA A 63 24.71 13.41 -11.09
C ALA A 63 23.47 13.84 -11.90
N ARG A 64 23.67 14.71 -12.90
CA ARG A 64 22.60 15.18 -13.79
C ARG A 64 22.02 14.03 -14.60
N GLN A 65 22.86 13.21 -15.24
CA GLN A 65 22.41 12.09 -16.06
C GLN A 65 21.66 11.04 -15.24
N MET A 66 22.19 10.64 -14.07
CA MET A 66 21.55 9.63 -13.24
C MET A 66 20.22 10.12 -12.66
N THR A 67 20.15 11.39 -12.24
CA THR A 67 18.91 11.97 -11.70
C THR A 67 17.82 12.06 -12.76
N CYS A 68 18.17 12.35 -14.02
CA CYS A 68 17.20 12.34 -15.13
C CYS A 68 16.64 10.94 -15.45
N ARG A 69 17.39 9.87 -15.17
CA ARG A 69 16.99 8.48 -15.53
C ARG A 69 16.22 7.76 -14.43
N THR A 70 16.35 8.19 -13.18
CA THR A 70 15.93 7.40 -12.00
C THR A 70 14.42 7.11 -11.93
N CYS A 71 13.56 8.01 -12.43
CA CYS A 71 12.11 7.82 -12.50
C CYS A 71 11.72 7.21 -13.85
N ALA A 72 11.68 5.88 -13.94
CA ALA A 72 11.65 5.18 -15.22
C ALA A 72 10.24 4.91 -15.79
N SER A 73 9.18 5.31 -15.10
CA SER A 73 7.81 5.23 -15.61
C SER A 73 6.98 6.45 -15.22
N ALA A 74 5.91 6.71 -15.98
CA ALA A 74 5.03 7.84 -15.74
C ALA A 74 4.17 7.64 -14.48
N GLY A 75 4.18 8.63 -13.59
CA GLY A 75 3.43 8.60 -12.34
C GLY A 75 4.01 7.63 -11.31
N GLY A 76 3.19 7.24 -10.35
CA GLY A 76 3.60 6.30 -9.31
C GLY A 76 4.24 6.93 -8.08
N GLY A 77 4.24 6.17 -6.99
CA GLY A 77 5.07 6.43 -5.82
C GLY A 77 6.49 5.92 -6.05
N CYS A 78 7.36 6.10 -5.05
CA CYS A 78 8.71 5.56 -5.10
C CYS A 78 8.72 4.04 -5.33
N GLN A 79 9.72 3.57 -6.07
CA GLN A 79 9.92 2.15 -6.41
C GLN A 79 10.52 1.30 -5.27
N PHE A 80 10.51 1.85 -4.05
CA PHE A 80 10.91 1.21 -2.79
C PHE A 80 9.76 1.39 -1.79
N LEU A 81 9.76 0.62 -0.70
CA LEU A 81 8.74 0.59 0.34
C LEU A 81 8.81 1.82 1.28
N GLY A 82 8.74 3.02 0.70
CA GLY A 82 8.58 4.29 1.41
C GLY A 82 7.13 4.51 1.87
N THR A 83 6.80 5.75 2.28
CA THR A 83 5.44 6.07 2.78
C THR A 83 4.38 5.86 1.69
N ALA A 84 4.62 6.30 0.46
CA ALA A 84 3.68 6.12 -0.65
C ALA A 84 3.32 4.64 -0.87
N ALA A 85 4.33 3.77 -0.99
CA ALA A 85 4.14 2.33 -1.21
C ALA A 85 3.51 1.64 0.02
N THR A 86 3.99 1.96 1.23
CA THR A 86 3.40 1.43 2.48
C THR A 86 1.94 1.82 2.63
N SER A 87 1.57 3.05 2.24
CA SER A 87 0.19 3.52 2.30
C SER A 87 -0.73 2.76 1.35
N GLN A 88 -0.24 2.29 0.20
CA GLN A 88 -1.02 1.42 -0.71
C GLN A 88 -1.26 0.05 -0.08
N VAL A 89 -0.21 -0.53 0.51
CA VAL A 89 -0.31 -1.81 1.24
C VAL A 89 -1.34 -1.72 2.37
N VAL A 90 -1.28 -0.64 3.15
CA VAL A 90 -2.23 -0.38 4.24
C VAL A 90 -3.65 -0.17 3.72
N ALA A 91 -3.83 0.55 2.61
CA ALA A 91 -5.15 0.76 2.03
C ALA A 91 -5.83 -0.54 1.60
N GLU A 92 -5.06 -1.46 1.00
CA GLU A 92 -5.57 -2.75 0.59
C GLU A 92 -5.88 -3.64 1.81
N ALA A 93 -5.01 -3.62 2.83
CA ALA A 93 -5.23 -4.37 4.07
C ALA A 93 -6.44 -3.85 4.90
N LEU A 94 -6.73 -2.54 4.84
CA LEU A 94 -7.96 -1.96 5.37
C LEU A 94 -9.21 -2.38 4.57
N GLY A 95 -9.04 -3.00 3.41
CA GLY A 95 -10.12 -3.35 2.50
C GLY A 95 -10.66 -2.18 1.69
N MET A 96 -9.98 -1.03 1.67
CA MET A 96 -10.43 0.20 0.97
C MET A 96 -10.15 0.18 -0.54
N SER A 97 -9.20 -0.65 -0.98
CA SER A 97 -8.89 -0.87 -2.39
C SER A 97 -9.14 -2.32 -2.77
N LEU A 98 -9.26 -2.58 -4.08
CA LEU A 98 -9.49 -3.94 -4.57
C LEU A 98 -8.27 -4.85 -4.28
N PRO A 99 -8.48 -6.17 -4.14
CA PRO A 99 -7.37 -7.11 -4.03
C PRO A 99 -6.41 -7.00 -5.20
N HIS A 100 -5.12 -7.09 -4.89
CA HIS A 100 -3.98 -6.97 -5.79
C HIS A 100 -3.95 -5.63 -6.54
N SER A 101 -4.17 -4.53 -5.80
CA SER A 101 -4.15 -3.15 -6.34
C SER A 101 -2.93 -2.35 -5.89
N ALA A 102 -2.45 -2.61 -4.68
CA ALA A 102 -1.28 -1.96 -4.14
C ALA A 102 -0.03 -2.34 -4.93
N LEU A 103 0.87 -1.37 -5.13
CA LEU A 103 2.17 -1.57 -5.79
C LEU A 103 2.08 -1.95 -7.27
N ALA A 104 0.91 -1.80 -7.89
CA ALA A 104 0.78 -1.97 -9.34
C ALA A 104 1.77 -1.03 -10.07
N PRO A 105 2.49 -1.52 -11.10
CA PRO A 105 3.48 -0.71 -11.81
C PRO A 105 2.79 0.43 -12.55
N SER A 106 3.18 1.67 -12.26
CA SER A 106 2.61 2.84 -12.91
C SER A 106 2.96 2.91 -14.39
N GLY A 107 2.08 3.54 -15.17
CA GLY A 107 2.23 3.64 -16.63
C GLY A 107 2.00 2.32 -17.38
N GLN A 108 1.60 1.23 -16.71
CA GLN A 108 1.27 -0.05 -17.34
C GLN A 108 -0.25 -0.24 -17.50
N ALA A 109 -0.67 -1.12 -18.41
CA ALA A 109 -2.09 -1.37 -18.70
C ALA A 109 -2.89 -1.83 -17.47
N ILE A 110 -2.27 -2.58 -16.56
CA ILE A 110 -2.89 -3.04 -15.30
C ILE A 110 -3.39 -1.89 -14.44
N TRP A 111 -2.78 -0.72 -14.56
CA TRP A 111 -3.11 0.47 -13.79
C TRP A 111 -4.49 1.04 -14.21
N LEU A 112 -4.76 1.03 -15.51
CA LEU A 112 -6.07 1.42 -16.06
C LEU A 112 -7.13 0.34 -15.85
N ASP A 113 -6.76 -0.94 -15.98
CA ASP A 113 -7.67 -2.06 -15.68
C ASP A 113 -8.18 -2.00 -14.23
N MET A 114 -7.27 -1.79 -13.28
CA MET A 114 -7.59 -1.63 -11.87
C MET A 114 -8.55 -0.47 -11.62
N ALA A 115 -8.33 0.69 -12.25
CA ALA A 115 -9.25 1.83 -12.14
C ALA A 115 -10.67 1.48 -12.63
N HIS A 116 -10.79 0.82 -13.78
CA HIS A 116 -12.09 0.36 -14.30
C HIS A 116 -12.77 -0.66 -13.37
N ARG A 117 -12.02 -1.62 -12.84
CA ARG A 117 -12.53 -2.61 -11.88
C ARG A 117 -12.99 -1.95 -10.59
N SER A 118 -12.26 -0.96 -10.08
CA SER A 118 -12.62 -0.20 -8.88
C SER A 118 -13.89 0.63 -9.08
N ALA A 119 -14.08 1.24 -10.26
CA ALA A 119 -15.34 1.91 -10.60
C ALA A 119 -16.53 0.92 -10.63
N LYS A 120 -16.35 -0.28 -11.20
CA LYS A 120 -17.37 -1.33 -11.17
C LYS A 120 -17.67 -1.79 -9.74
N ALA A 121 -16.64 -1.93 -8.90
CA ALA A 121 -16.79 -2.28 -7.49
C ALA A 121 -17.60 -1.23 -6.71
N LEU A 122 -17.32 0.06 -6.95
CA LEU A 122 -18.07 1.17 -6.36
C LEU A 122 -19.56 1.10 -6.72
N VAL A 123 -19.90 0.82 -7.99
CA VAL A 123 -21.30 0.64 -8.42
C VAL A 123 -21.94 -0.57 -7.73
N ARG A 124 -21.21 -1.68 -7.54
CA ARG A 124 -21.71 -2.84 -6.79
C ARG A 124 -21.96 -2.52 -5.32
N MET A 125 -21.07 -1.77 -4.68
CA MET A 125 -21.24 -1.32 -3.29
C MET A 125 -22.52 -0.48 -3.17
N TYR A 126 -22.71 0.50 -4.05
CA TYR A 126 -23.93 1.32 -4.09
C TYR A 126 -25.20 0.46 -4.22
N LYS A 127 -25.22 -0.48 -5.17
CA LYS A 127 -26.37 -1.40 -5.37
C LYS A 127 -26.64 -2.30 -4.17
N ARG A 128 -25.60 -2.69 -3.41
CA ARG A 128 -25.71 -3.53 -2.20
C ARG A 128 -25.93 -2.72 -0.92
N GLY A 129 -26.00 -1.39 -0.99
CA GLY A 129 -26.09 -0.53 0.19
C GLY A 129 -24.86 -0.60 1.11
N LEU A 130 -23.70 -0.99 0.57
CA LEU A 130 -22.44 -1.05 1.33
C LEU A 130 -21.77 0.30 1.35
N THR A 131 -21.29 0.69 2.53
CA THR A 131 -20.72 2.01 2.80
C THR A 131 -19.34 1.86 3.45
N MET A 132 -18.59 2.97 3.55
CA MET A 132 -17.24 2.92 4.11
C MET A 132 -17.22 2.48 5.59
N LYS A 133 -18.30 2.70 6.36
CA LYS A 133 -18.41 2.21 7.75
C LYS A 133 -18.47 0.67 7.85
N ASP A 134 -18.89 0.00 6.77
CA ASP A 134 -18.95 -1.46 6.71
C ASP A 134 -17.59 -2.08 6.37
N ILE A 135 -16.69 -1.27 5.79
CA ILE A 135 -15.33 -1.65 5.40
C ILE A 135 -14.36 -1.34 6.54
N LEU A 136 -14.42 -0.10 7.04
CA LEU A 136 -13.56 0.38 8.12
C LEU A 136 -14.16 0.04 9.48
N THR A 137 -13.58 -0.99 10.09
CA THR A 137 -13.87 -1.48 11.44
C THR A 137 -12.59 -1.54 12.29
N ASP A 138 -12.70 -1.64 13.61
CA ASP A 138 -11.52 -1.85 14.47
C ASP A 138 -10.74 -3.11 14.06
N ALA A 139 -11.44 -4.15 13.58
CA ALA A 139 -10.83 -5.37 13.04
C ALA A 139 -10.05 -5.11 11.74
N SER A 140 -10.58 -4.32 10.80
CA SER A 140 -9.86 -3.93 9.58
C SER A 140 -8.61 -3.10 9.89
N VAL A 141 -8.67 -2.23 10.90
CA VAL A 141 -7.52 -1.44 11.36
C VAL A 141 -6.46 -2.36 11.96
N ARG A 142 -6.86 -3.34 12.78
CA ARG A 142 -5.96 -4.36 13.32
C ARG A 142 -5.29 -5.17 12.20
N ASN A 143 -6.05 -5.62 11.19
CA ASN A 143 -5.50 -6.31 10.03
C ASN A 143 -4.48 -5.43 9.28
N ALA A 144 -4.78 -4.14 9.10
CA ALA A 144 -3.86 -3.22 8.46
C ALA A 144 -2.55 -3.03 9.23
N MET A 145 -2.60 -3.02 10.57
CA MET A 145 -1.39 -3.00 11.41
C MET A 145 -0.57 -4.28 11.26
N VAL A 146 -1.23 -5.44 11.21
CA VAL A 146 -0.57 -6.75 11.01
C VAL A 146 0.12 -6.80 9.65
N VAL A 147 -0.58 -6.44 8.57
CA VAL A 147 -0.01 -6.41 7.23
C VAL A 147 1.12 -5.38 7.13
N TYR A 148 0.96 -4.20 7.74
CA TYR A 148 2.03 -3.20 7.85
C TYR A 148 3.31 -3.77 8.47
N ALA A 149 3.19 -4.50 9.59
CA ALA A 149 4.33 -5.11 10.27
C ALA A 149 4.98 -6.21 9.42
N ALA A 150 4.16 -7.05 8.76
CA ALA A 150 4.65 -8.11 7.87
C ALA A 150 5.47 -7.58 6.68
N PHE A 151 5.11 -6.40 6.16
CA PHE A 151 5.87 -5.73 5.11
C PHE A 151 7.11 -4.98 5.63
N GLY A 152 7.18 -4.66 6.92
CA GLY A 152 8.19 -3.75 7.46
C GLY A 152 8.00 -2.32 6.98
N GLY A 153 6.76 -1.82 6.97
CA GLY A 153 6.40 -0.55 6.36
C GLY A 153 7.05 0.70 7.00
N SER A 154 7.00 1.81 6.26
CA SER A 154 7.49 3.12 6.72
C SER A 154 6.91 3.56 8.07
N THR A 155 7.77 4.05 8.97
CA THR A 155 7.38 4.54 10.31
C THR A 155 6.39 5.70 10.26
N ASN A 156 6.26 6.42 9.14
CA ASN A 156 5.22 7.44 8.95
C ASN A 156 3.80 6.87 9.11
N LEU A 157 3.58 5.57 8.83
CA LEU A 157 2.27 4.94 9.00
C LEU A 157 1.89 4.70 10.47
N LEU A 158 2.85 4.79 11.41
CA LEU A 158 2.55 4.86 12.84
C LEU A 158 1.74 6.11 13.20
N LEU A 159 1.83 7.17 12.38
CA LEU A 159 1.03 8.38 12.51
C LEU A 159 -0.26 8.30 11.66
N HIS A 160 -0.14 7.80 10.43
CA HIS A 160 -1.25 7.82 9.48
C HIS A 160 -2.34 6.79 9.78
N ILE A 161 -2.00 5.57 10.23
CA ILE A 161 -3.03 4.56 10.58
C ILE A 161 -3.94 5.08 11.71
N PRO A 162 -3.42 5.63 12.83
CA PRO A 162 -4.25 6.27 13.84
C PRO A 162 -5.06 7.46 13.33
N ALA A 163 -4.52 8.25 12.40
CA ALA A 163 -5.26 9.37 11.81
C ALA A 163 -6.44 8.91 10.93
N ILE A 164 -6.26 7.83 10.18
CA ILE A 164 -7.32 7.21 9.36
C ILE A 164 -8.39 6.60 10.27
N ALA A 165 -7.98 5.86 11.31
CA ALA A 165 -8.91 5.32 12.30
C ALA A 165 -9.73 6.43 12.99
N TYR A 166 -9.08 7.54 13.35
CA TYR A 166 -9.76 8.72 13.88
C TYR A 166 -10.80 9.29 12.91
N ALA A 167 -10.43 9.48 11.64
CA ALA A 167 -11.32 9.99 10.60
C ALA A 167 -12.53 9.07 10.36
N ALA A 168 -12.36 7.75 10.55
CA ALA A 168 -13.42 6.76 10.48
C ALA A 168 -14.31 6.70 11.74
N GLY A 169 -13.96 7.43 12.81
CA GLY A 169 -14.64 7.35 14.11
C GLY A 169 -14.36 6.06 14.88
N LEU A 170 -13.22 5.42 14.62
CA LEU A 170 -12.77 4.15 15.22
C LEU A 170 -11.73 4.37 16.34
N LYS A 171 -11.41 3.31 17.08
CA LYS A 171 -10.35 3.37 18.09
C LYS A 171 -9.01 3.61 17.39
N ARG A 172 -8.31 4.66 17.83
CA ARG A 172 -6.95 4.94 17.36
C ARG A 172 -5.98 3.93 18.00
N PRO A 173 -5.16 3.22 17.21
CA PRO A 173 -4.09 2.39 17.76
C PRO A 173 -3.12 3.23 18.59
N GLY A 174 -2.84 2.77 19.80
CA GLY A 174 -1.87 3.37 20.71
C GLY A 174 -0.54 2.64 20.73
N LEU A 175 0.37 3.10 21.58
CA LEU A 175 1.71 2.51 21.74
C LEU A 175 1.67 1.01 22.09
N GLU A 176 0.77 0.60 22.98
CA GLU A 176 0.66 -0.80 23.40
C GLU A 176 0.13 -1.70 22.29
N ASP A 177 -0.78 -1.21 21.45
CA ASP A 177 -1.27 -1.94 20.27
C ASP A 177 -0.12 -2.19 19.28
N TRP A 178 0.73 -1.17 19.05
CA TRP A 178 1.92 -1.31 18.19
C TRP A 178 2.95 -2.27 18.75
N LYS A 179 3.24 -2.20 20.06
CA LYS A 179 4.16 -3.13 20.73
C LYS A 179 3.69 -4.58 20.60
N LYS A 180 2.38 -4.81 20.76
CA LYS A 180 1.78 -6.14 20.59
C LYS A 180 1.97 -6.65 19.17
N VAL A 181 1.51 -5.89 18.18
CA VAL A 181 1.58 -6.29 16.76
C VAL A 181 3.02 -6.54 16.31
N THR A 182 3.96 -5.66 16.68
CA THR A 182 5.36 -5.79 16.23
C THR A 182 6.08 -6.99 16.86
N ARG A 183 5.62 -7.47 18.03
CA ARG A 183 6.17 -8.68 18.67
C ARG A 183 5.60 -9.97 18.10
N GLU A 184 4.32 -9.94 17.71
CA GLU A 184 3.60 -11.13 17.25
C GLU A 184 3.79 -11.40 15.75
N VAL A 185 3.97 -10.33 14.94
CA VAL A 185 3.98 -10.45 13.49
C VAL A 185 5.40 -10.53 12.93
N PRO A 186 5.80 -11.63 12.27
CA PRO A 186 7.09 -11.71 11.60
C PRO A 186 7.10 -10.82 10.35
N ARG A 187 8.27 -10.24 10.03
CA ARG A 187 8.47 -9.57 8.73
C ARG A 187 8.67 -10.63 7.65
N LEU A 188 7.77 -10.66 6.67
CA LEU A 188 7.73 -11.64 5.59
C LEU A 188 8.31 -11.12 4.27
N VAL A 189 8.28 -9.81 4.06
CA VAL A 189 8.60 -9.21 2.76
C VAL A 189 10.04 -8.69 2.72
N ASP A 190 10.79 -9.14 1.71
CA ASP A 190 12.08 -8.59 1.31
C ASP A 190 11.86 -7.54 0.21
N VAL A 191 12.04 -6.27 0.56
CA VAL A 191 11.79 -5.13 -0.33
C VAL A 191 12.54 -3.91 0.19
N LEU A 192 13.24 -3.20 -0.70
CA LEU A 192 13.98 -1.98 -0.36
C LEU A 192 13.10 -1.02 0.45
N PRO A 193 13.60 -0.42 1.53
CA PRO A 193 14.98 -0.49 2.02
C PRO A 193 15.29 -1.72 2.89
N ASN A 194 14.30 -2.56 3.18
CA ASN A 194 14.48 -3.73 4.04
C ASN A 194 15.05 -4.92 3.24
N GLY A 195 16.05 -5.59 3.79
CA GLY A 195 16.72 -6.74 3.13
C GLY A 195 16.07 -8.09 3.43
N PRO A 196 16.76 -9.21 3.14
CA PRO A 196 18.21 -9.28 2.88
C PRO A 196 18.66 -8.90 1.46
N VAL A 197 17.85 -9.12 0.43
CA VAL A 197 18.23 -8.86 -0.97
C VAL A 197 17.89 -7.44 -1.41
N GLY A 198 16.80 -6.86 -0.88
CA GLY A 198 16.36 -5.52 -1.24
C GLY A 198 15.74 -5.49 -2.63
N HIS A 199 14.58 -6.11 -2.79
CA HIS A 199 13.83 -6.05 -4.06
C HIS A 199 13.09 -4.71 -4.24
N PRO A 200 12.93 -4.18 -5.47
CA PRO A 200 12.03 -3.05 -5.71
C PRO A 200 10.56 -3.49 -5.54
N THR A 201 9.68 -2.54 -5.24
CA THR A 201 8.27 -2.83 -4.93
C THR A 201 7.52 -3.54 -6.04
N VAL A 202 7.90 -3.33 -7.31
CA VAL A 202 7.33 -4.07 -8.45
C VAL A 202 7.54 -5.59 -8.36
N ARG A 203 8.65 -6.06 -7.77
CA ARG A 203 8.86 -7.50 -7.56
C ARG A 203 7.91 -8.06 -6.51
N VAL A 204 7.55 -7.25 -5.50
CA VAL A 204 6.54 -7.65 -4.51
C VAL A 204 5.18 -7.78 -5.17
N PHE A 205 4.80 -6.83 -6.02
CA PHE A 205 3.57 -6.93 -6.83
C PHE A 205 3.57 -8.21 -7.66
N LEU A 206 4.63 -8.48 -8.41
CA LEU A 206 4.74 -9.69 -9.26
C LEU A 206 4.78 -11.00 -8.46
N ALA A 207 5.26 -10.98 -7.22
CA ALA A 207 5.28 -12.13 -6.32
C ALA A 207 3.92 -12.40 -5.64
N GLY A 208 2.88 -11.65 -6.00
CA GLY A 208 1.52 -11.80 -5.48
C GLY A 208 1.05 -10.67 -4.57
N GLY A 209 1.93 -9.75 -4.19
CA GLY A 209 1.57 -8.50 -3.54
C GLY A 209 0.96 -8.69 -2.14
N VAL A 210 0.01 -7.82 -1.80
CA VAL A 210 -0.66 -7.83 -0.50
C VAL A 210 -1.47 -9.12 -0.25
N PRO A 211 -2.25 -9.65 -1.21
CA PRO A 211 -3.03 -10.87 -0.98
C PRO A 211 -2.17 -12.08 -0.61
N GLU A 212 -1.01 -12.25 -1.26
CA GLU A 212 -0.09 -13.34 -0.94
C GLU A 212 0.45 -13.25 0.50
N VAL A 213 0.81 -12.04 0.94
CA VAL A 213 1.24 -11.82 2.34
C VAL A 213 0.07 -12.09 3.30
N MET A 214 -1.15 -11.69 2.94
CA MET A 214 -2.33 -11.95 3.75
C MET A 214 -2.68 -13.45 3.82
N LEU A 215 -2.40 -14.25 2.79
CA LEU A 215 -2.50 -15.71 2.86
C LEU A 215 -1.55 -16.31 3.91
N GLN A 216 -0.29 -15.87 3.91
CA GLN A 216 0.67 -16.35 4.91
C GLN A 216 0.25 -15.92 6.33
N LEU A 217 -0.24 -14.69 6.49
CA LEU A 217 -0.74 -14.21 7.78
C LEU A 217 -2.02 -14.91 8.24
N ARG A 218 -2.88 -15.35 7.30
CA ARG A 218 -4.05 -16.21 7.60
C ARG A 218 -3.60 -17.55 8.17
N ARG A 219 -2.56 -18.18 7.59
CA ARG A 219 -2.00 -19.46 8.09
C ARG A 219 -1.39 -19.33 9.49
N LEU A 220 -0.96 -18.13 9.86
CA LEU A 220 -0.47 -17.78 11.20
C LEU A 220 -1.59 -17.34 12.16
N GLU A 221 -2.85 -17.36 11.72
CA GLU A 221 -4.02 -16.94 12.52
C GLU A 221 -3.95 -15.47 12.99
N LEU A 222 -3.24 -14.62 12.25
CA LEU A 222 -3.03 -13.22 12.63
C LEU A 222 -4.08 -12.26 12.06
N LEU A 223 -4.95 -12.71 11.16
CA LEU A 223 -5.95 -11.89 10.47
C LEU A 223 -7.38 -12.20 10.92
N ASP A 224 -8.19 -11.16 10.99
CA ASP A 224 -9.65 -11.26 11.10
C ASP A 224 -10.23 -11.42 9.68
N LEU A 225 -10.75 -12.60 9.37
CA LEU A 225 -11.16 -12.96 8.01
C LEU A 225 -12.59 -12.54 7.65
N ASP A 226 -13.38 -12.05 8.63
CA ASP A 226 -14.77 -11.65 8.43
C ASP A 226 -14.89 -10.19 7.98
N CYS A 227 -13.77 -9.44 8.03
CA CYS A 227 -13.67 -8.08 7.54
C CYS A 227 -14.14 -7.98 6.08
N ARG A 228 -15.11 -7.11 5.80
CA ARG A 228 -15.58 -6.81 4.45
C ARG A 228 -14.60 -5.90 3.73
N THR A 229 -14.53 -6.05 2.41
CA THR A 229 -13.73 -5.17 1.54
C THR A 229 -14.61 -4.50 0.48
N VAL A 230 -14.04 -3.53 -0.24
CA VAL A 230 -14.69 -2.88 -1.39
C VAL A 230 -15.05 -3.82 -2.54
N SER A 231 -14.57 -5.08 -2.54
CA SER A 231 -15.03 -6.09 -3.50
C SER A 231 -16.49 -6.53 -3.25
N CYS A 232 -17.06 -6.14 -2.10
CA CYS A 232 -18.33 -6.57 -1.53
C CYS A 232 -18.33 -8.00 -0.96
N GLU A 233 -17.16 -8.57 -0.73
CA GLU A 233 -16.96 -9.91 -0.16
C GLU A 233 -16.11 -9.82 1.12
N PRO A 234 -16.24 -10.78 2.05
CA PRO A 234 -15.36 -10.89 3.21
C PRO A 234 -13.93 -11.27 2.78
N LEU A 235 -12.96 -10.94 3.62
CA LEU A 235 -11.55 -11.22 3.38
C LEU A 235 -11.28 -12.71 3.18
N SER A 236 -11.92 -13.59 3.96
CA SER A 236 -11.84 -15.05 3.79
C SER A 236 -12.03 -15.48 2.33
N LYS A 237 -13.13 -15.05 1.72
CA LYS A 237 -13.49 -15.42 0.34
C LYS A 237 -12.54 -14.84 -0.70
N ILE A 238 -11.97 -13.67 -0.45
CA ILE A 238 -10.95 -13.08 -1.32
C ILE A 238 -9.69 -13.91 -1.30
N LEU A 239 -9.28 -14.36 -0.10
CA LEU A 239 -8.09 -15.17 0.07
C LEU A 239 -8.29 -16.58 -0.49
N ASP A 240 -9.47 -17.19 -0.32
CA ASP A 240 -9.81 -18.47 -0.97
C ASP A 240 -9.69 -18.35 -2.50
N TRP A 241 -10.26 -17.29 -3.10
CA TRP A 241 -10.15 -17.03 -4.52
C TRP A 241 -8.69 -16.81 -4.98
N TRP A 242 -7.88 -16.11 -4.18
CA TRP A 242 -6.48 -15.83 -4.51
C TRP A 242 -5.61 -17.09 -4.48
N GLU A 243 -5.82 -17.98 -3.51
CA GLU A 243 -5.07 -19.24 -3.38
C GLU A 243 -5.32 -20.20 -4.57
N GLU A 244 -6.48 -20.08 -5.22
CA GLU A 244 -6.87 -20.88 -6.38
C GLU A 244 -6.53 -20.24 -7.74
N SER A 245 -5.98 -19.02 -7.76
CA SER A 245 -5.79 -18.20 -8.99
C SER A 245 -4.55 -18.48 -9.82
#